data_AF-A0A1F7G937-F1
#
_entry.id   AF-A0A1F7G937-F1
#
_cell.length_a   1.000
_cell.length_b   1.000
_cell.length_c   1.000
_cell.angle_alpha   90.00
_cell.angle_beta   90.00
_cell.angle_gamma   90.00
#
_symmetry.space_group_name_H-M   'P 1'
#
loop_
_entity.id
_entity.type
_entity.pdbx_description
1 polymer ?
#
loop_
_entity_poly.entity_id
_entity_poly.type
_entity_poly.pdbx_seq_one_letter_code
_entity_poly.pdbx_strand_id
1 'polypeptide(L)'
;MKDEKRVKEIIKTFKEEAKKKGKNLSWFKYAVKNKPGGWKFLSGKEEQWNLLEEISERVNQKHKEYKSGQIVDMISQLVNR
;
A
#
# COMPACT_ATOMS: atom_id res chain seq x y z
N MET A 1 17.01 10.35 -9.01
CA MET A 1 17.81 9.12 -8.78
C MET A 1 17.85 8.64 -7.32
N LYS A 2 17.90 9.50 -6.30
CA LYS A 2 17.86 9.06 -4.88
C LYS A 2 16.47 8.64 -4.40
N ASP A 3 15.42 9.36 -4.80
CA ASP A 3 14.05 9.07 -4.35
C ASP A 3 13.48 7.77 -4.91
N GLU A 4 13.81 7.42 -6.15
CA GLU A 4 13.34 6.18 -6.77
C GLU A 4 13.88 4.93 -6.06
N LYS A 5 15.13 4.97 -5.60
CA LYS A 5 15.74 3.87 -4.83
C LYS A 5 15.02 3.69 -3.49
N ARG A 6 14.69 4.80 -2.82
CA ARG A 6 13.97 4.79 -1.53
C ARG A 6 12.54 4.27 -1.68
N VAL A 7 11.82 4.73 -2.69
CA VAL A 7 10.48 4.22 -3.01
C VAL A 7 10.51 2.71 -3.25
N LYS A 8 11.53 2.20 -3.96
CA LYS A 8 11.73 0.76 -4.15
C LYS A 8 11.97 0.03 -2.83
N GLU A 9 12.72 0.61 -1.90
CA GLU A 9 12.96 0.04 -0.56
C GLU A 9 11.70 0.03 0.32
N ILE A 10 10.89 1.09 0.28
CA ILE A 10 9.58 1.13 0.97
C ILE A 10 8.67 0.04 0.43
N ILE A 11 8.52 -0.03 -0.89
CA ILE A 11 7.71 -1.05 -1.55
C ILE A 11 8.22 -2.46 -1.19
N LYS A 12 9.54 -2.67 -1.19
CA LYS A 12 10.14 -3.95 -0.81
C LYS A 12 9.80 -4.30 0.65
N THR A 13 10.00 -3.36 1.57
CA THR A 13 9.69 -3.53 2.99
C THR A 13 8.21 -3.85 3.20
N PHE A 14 7.32 -3.13 2.51
CA PHE A 14 5.88 -3.39 2.53
C PHE A 14 5.56 -4.81 2.07
N LYS A 15 6.14 -5.28 0.95
CA LYS A 15 5.94 -6.64 0.45
C LYS A 15 6.38 -7.69 1.47
N GLU A 16 7.49 -7.46 2.16
CA GLU A 16 8.00 -8.37 3.19
C GLU A 16 7.05 -8.44 4.40
N GLU A 17 6.57 -7.30 4.90
CA GLU A 17 5.61 -7.25 6.00
C GLU A 17 4.25 -7.84 5.61
N ALA A 18 3.77 -7.58 4.39
CA ALA A 18 2.57 -8.21 3.84
C ALA A 18 2.70 -9.74 3.78
N LYS A 19 3.86 -10.24 3.34
CA LYS A 19 4.14 -11.68 3.28
C LYS A 19 4.12 -12.32 4.67
N LYS A 20 4.63 -11.65 5.70
CA LYS A 20 4.54 -12.13 7.10
C LYS A 20 3.09 -12.27 7.59
N LYS A 21 2.19 -11.46 7.04
CA LYS A 21 0.73 -11.53 7.29
C LYS A 21 0.02 -12.52 6.36
N GLY A 22 0.74 -13.27 5.53
CA GLY A 22 0.17 -14.23 4.59
C GLY A 22 -0.57 -13.57 3.41
N LYS A 23 -0.35 -12.28 3.14
CA LYS A 23 -1.02 -11.55 2.05
C LYS A 23 -0.02 -11.20 0.95
N ASN A 24 -0.48 -11.30 -0.30
CA ASN A 24 0.26 -10.81 -1.46
C ASN A 24 -0.19 -9.38 -1.82
N LEU A 25 0.54 -8.70 -2.70
CA LEU A 25 0.19 -7.32 -3.08
C LEU A 25 -1.19 -7.19 -3.73
N SER A 26 -1.59 -8.17 -4.54
CA SER A 26 -2.90 -8.16 -5.19
C SER A 26 -4.06 -8.23 -4.20
N TRP A 27 -3.84 -8.80 -3.01
CA TRP A 27 -4.85 -8.84 -1.96
C TRP A 27 -5.23 -7.45 -1.45
N PHE A 28 -4.29 -6.49 -1.48
CA PHE A 28 -4.52 -5.10 -1.10
C PHE A 28 -5.24 -4.28 -2.17
N LYS A 29 -5.65 -4.90 -3.29
CA LYS A 29 -6.49 -4.22 -4.27
C LYS A 29 -7.89 -4.08 -3.68
N TYR A 30 -8.30 -2.84 -3.40
CA TYR A 30 -9.60 -2.52 -2.82
C TYR A 30 -10.42 -1.55 -3.68
N ALA A 31 -9.83 -0.99 -4.74
CA ALA A 31 -10.51 -0.12 -5.68
C ALA A 31 -10.14 -0.45 -7.13
N VAL A 32 -11.11 -0.24 -8.01
CA VAL A 32 -10.94 -0.33 -9.47
C VAL A 32 -11.49 0.93 -10.12
N LYS A 33 -10.84 1.38 -11.20
CA LYS A 33 -11.36 2.49 -12.01
C LYS A 33 -12.59 2.03 -12.79
N ASN A 34 -13.67 2.79 -12.69
CA ASN A 34 -14.86 2.66 -13.52
C ASN A 34 -14.90 3.79 -14.55
N LYS A 35 -15.36 3.52 -15.77
CA LYS A 35 -15.57 4.58 -16.79
C LYS A 35 -16.86 5.36 -16.44
N PRO A 36 -16.90 6.71 -16.54
CA PRO A 36 -15.92 7.63 -17.12
C PRO A 36 -15.09 8.40 -16.06
N GLY A 37 -14.49 7.72 -15.07
CA GLY A 37 -13.54 8.34 -14.12
C GLY A 37 -13.82 8.10 -12.63
N GLY A 38 -14.86 7.33 -12.31
CA GLY A 38 -15.18 6.96 -10.93
C GLY A 38 -14.27 5.85 -10.40
N TRP A 39 -14.21 5.72 -9.08
CA TRP A 39 -13.64 4.55 -8.42
C TRP A 39 -14.76 3.69 -7.87
N LYS A 40 -14.69 2.37 -8.12
CA LYS A 40 -15.54 1.38 -7.46
C LYS A 40 -14.72 0.68 -6.41
N PHE A 41 -15.18 0.74 -5.16
CA PHE A 41 -14.60 -0.02 -4.07
C PHE A 41 -15.05 -1.48 -4.13
N LEU A 42 -14.14 -2.39 -3.77
CA LEU A 42 -14.41 -3.81 -3.66
C LEU A 42 -14.97 -4.13 -2.27
N SER A 43 -15.66 -5.27 -2.14
CA SER A 43 -16.34 -5.66 -0.90
C SER A 43 -15.41 -5.79 0.31
N GLY A 44 -14.15 -6.17 0.11
CA GLY A 44 -13.16 -6.33 1.18
C GLY A 44 -12.47 -5.04 1.62
N LYS A 45 -12.89 -3.86 1.12
CA LYS A 45 -12.14 -2.61 1.23
C LYS A 45 -11.66 -2.32 2.65
N GLU A 46 -12.52 -2.48 3.64
CA GLU A 46 -12.20 -2.16 5.03
C GLU A 46 -11.07 -3.05 5.58
N GLU A 47 -11.15 -4.37 5.38
CA GLU A 47 -10.10 -5.30 5.82
C GLU A 47 -8.76 -4.98 5.14
N GLN A 48 -8.82 -4.63 3.85
CA GLN A 48 -7.64 -4.33 3.04
C GLN A 48 -7.02 -3.00 3.42
N TRP A 49 -7.85 -1.99 3.71
CA TRP A 49 -7.42 -0.67 4.16
C TRP A 49 -6.83 -0.73 5.57
N ASN A 50 -7.49 -1.39 6.50
CA ASN A 50 -7.00 -1.52 7.88
C ASN A 50 -5.65 -2.23 7.93
N LEU A 51 -5.48 -3.31 7.16
CA LEU A 51 -4.19 -4.01 7.09
C LEU A 51 -3.12 -3.19 6.35
N LEU A 52 -3.53 -2.42 5.32
CA LEU A 52 -2.64 -1.48 4.62
C LEU A 52 -2.10 -0.42 5.59
N GLU A 53 -2.95 0.17 6.43
CA GLU A 53 -2.55 1.13 7.46
C GLU A 53 -1.62 0.48 8.48
N GLU A 54 -1.98 -0.69 9.02
CA GLU A 54 -1.15 -1.41 10.01
C GLU A 54 0.27 -1.68 9.47
N ILE A 55 0.37 -2.16 8.22
CA ILE A 55 1.67 -2.42 7.60
C ILE A 55 2.40 -1.12 7.32
N SER A 56 1.71 -0.08 6.85
CA SER A 56 2.32 1.22 6.54
C SER A 56 2.91 1.89 7.79
N GLU A 57 2.28 1.74 8.95
CA GLU A 57 2.82 2.18 10.23
C GLU A 57 4.11 1.43 10.60
N ARG A 58 4.15 0.11 10.41
CA ARG A 58 5.37 -0.69 10.63
C ARG A 58 6.49 -0.31 9.65
N VAL A 59 6.14 0.01 8.41
CA VAL A 59 7.11 0.48 7.41
C VAL A 59 7.64 1.87 7.81
N ASN A 60 6.79 2.78 8.27
CA ASN A 60 7.19 4.10 8.79
C ASN A 60 8.19 3.97 9.96
N GLN A 61 7.98 3.02 10.88
CA GLN A 61 8.93 2.80 11.98
C GLN A 61 10.37 2.51 11.50
N LYS A 62 10.53 1.89 10.33
CA LYS A 62 11.83 1.63 9.68
C LYS A 62 12.29 2.77 8.78
N HIS A 63 11.34 3.53 8.23
CA HIS A 63 11.56 4.61 7.26
C HIS A 63 10.96 5.92 7.79
N LYS A 64 11.50 6.41 8.91
CA LYS A 64 10.98 7.58 9.66
C LYS A 64 10.93 8.89 8.85
N GLU A 65 11.58 8.91 7.69
CA GLU A 65 11.54 10.04 6.76
C GLU A 65 10.19 10.15 6.01
N TYR A 66 9.36 9.11 6.01
CA TYR A 66 8.02 9.10 5.40
C TYR A 66 6.93 8.94 6.45
N LYS A 67 5.89 9.76 6.35
CA LYS A 67 4.67 9.57 7.15
C LYS A 67 3.92 8.32 6.69
N SER A 68 3.22 7.65 7.62
CA SER A 68 2.36 6.50 7.30
C SER A 68 1.39 6.82 6.15
N GLY A 69 0.76 7.99 6.16
CA GLY A 69 -0.13 8.44 5.07
C GLY A 69 0.55 8.51 3.69
N GLN A 70 1.81 8.95 3.61
CA GLN A 70 2.56 8.96 2.35
C GLN A 70 2.84 7.54 1.86
N ILE A 71 3.13 6.61 2.77
CA ILE A 71 3.33 5.19 2.45
C ILE A 71 2.02 4.57 1.97
N VAL A 72 0.91 4.84 2.65
CA VAL A 72 -0.44 4.40 2.25
C VAL A 72 -0.76 4.90 0.84
N ASP A 73 -0.53 6.17 0.53
CA ASP A 73 -0.77 6.73 -0.81
C ASP A 73 0.07 6.04 -1.89
N MET A 74 1.38 5.85 -1.62
CA MET A 74 2.29 5.18 -2.54
C MET A 74 1.84 3.74 -2.85
N ILE A 75 1.48 2.98 -1.82
CA ILE A 75 1.04 1.59 -1.99
C ILE A 75 -0.35 1.54 -2.63
N SER A 76 -1.26 2.45 -2.28
CA SER A 76 -2.60 2.57 -2.87
C SER A 76 -2.54 2.78 -4.39
N GLN A 77 -1.61 3.62 -4.86
CA GLN A 77 -1.36 3.83 -6.29
C GLN A 77 -0.73 2.62 -6.98
N LEU A 78 -0.06 1.74 -6.22
CA LEU A 78 0.52 0.51 -6.74
C LEU A 78 -0.53 -0.59 -6.90
N VAL A 79 -1.43 -0.75 -5.92
CA VAL A 79 -2.34 -1.90 -5.82
C VAL A 79 -3.69 -1.68 -6.50
N ASN A 80 -4.16 -0.43 -6.59
CA ASN A 80 -5.45 -0.09 -7.20
C ASN A 80 -5.33 0.35 -8.67
N ARG A 81 -4.26 -0.05 -9.36
CA ARG A 81 -4.13 0.20 -10.79
C ARG A 81 -5.22 -0.50 -11.59
#